data_AF-A0A2Z3X8D8-F1
#
_entry.id   AF-A0A2Z3X8D8-F1
#
_cell.length_a   1.000
_cell.length_b   1.000
_cell.length_c   1.000
_cell.angle_alpha   90.00
_cell.angle_beta   90.00
_cell.angle_gamma   90.00
#
_symmetry.space_group_name_H-M   'P 1'
#
loop_
_entity.id
_entity.type
_entity.pdbx_description
1 polymer ?
#
loop_
_entity_poly.entity_id
_entity_poly.type
_entity_poly.pdbx_seq_one_letter_code
_entity_poly.pdbx_strand_id
1 'polypeptide(L)'
;MTTQYYPFTGNERQSMTFTPVLDGTVYNCQLKWNIAAQRWYLLITDSSDNTVINTALVGSPVTGGINLISGIFSSTEMYWREKNGQIEVTS
;
A
#
# COMPACT_ATOMS: atom_id res chain seq x y z
N MET A 1 -16.05 -7.67 -6.76
CA MET A 1 -14.65 -7.55 -6.34
C MET A 1 -13.82 -7.16 -7.54
N THR A 2 -13.09 -6.07 -7.44
CA THR A 2 -12.18 -5.58 -8.46
C THR A 2 -10.78 -5.52 -7.85
N THR A 3 -9.79 -6.06 -8.56
CA THR A 3 -8.40 -6.04 -8.11
C THR A 3 -7.58 -5.12 -9.02
N GLN A 4 -6.80 -4.25 -8.41
CA GLN A 4 -5.87 -3.35 -9.08
C GLN A 4 -4.44 -3.66 -8.63
N TYR A 5 -3.50 -3.53 -9.55
CA TYR A 5 -2.08 -3.80 -9.31
C TYR A 5 -1.25 -2.57 -9.63
N TYR A 6 -0.35 -2.22 -8.71
CA TYR A 6 0.61 -1.12 -8.85
C TYR A 6 2.02 -1.69 -8.80
N PRO A 7 2.89 -1.44 -9.79
CA PRO A 7 4.25 -1.95 -9.79
C PRO A 7 5.06 -1.45 -8.58
N PHE A 8 5.62 -2.38 -7.81
CA PHE A 8 6.50 -2.11 -6.68
C PHE A 8 7.28 -3.37 -6.27
N THR A 9 8.57 -3.39 -6.58
CA THR A 9 9.49 -4.50 -6.33
C THR A 9 10.14 -4.47 -4.95
N GLY A 10 10.10 -3.34 -4.24
CA GLY A 10 10.87 -3.11 -3.02
C GLY A 10 12.32 -2.69 -3.26
N ASN A 11 12.75 -2.56 -4.53
CA ASN A 11 14.10 -2.15 -4.93
C ASN A 11 14.12 -0.81 -5.67
N GLU A 12 13.04 -0.03 -5.56
CA GLU A 12 12.90 1.26 -6.21
C GLU A 12 13.95 2.26 -5.68
N ARG A 13 14.53 3.05 -6.59
CA ARG A 13 15.51 4.09 -6.23
C ARG A 13 14.86 5.38 -5.74
N GLN A 14 13.55 5.50 -5.86
CA GLN A 14 12.77 6.67 -5.51
C GLN A 14 11.44 6.25 -4.88
N SER A 15 10.78 7.21 -4.24
CA SER A 15 9.44 6.97 -3.70
C SER A 15 8.44 6.74 -4.83
N MET A 16 7.48 5.85 -4.60
CA MET A 16 6.39 5.56 -5.54
C MET A 16 5.10 6.17 -5.02
N THR A 17 4.25 6.66 -5.92
CA THR A 17 2.92 7.19 -5.58
C THR A 17 1.85 6.57 -6.45
N PHE A 18 0.66 6.37 -5.89
CA PHE A 18 -0.50 5.83 -6.59
C PHE A 18 -1.79 6.25 -5.88
N THR A 19 -2.90 6.22 -6.60
CA THR A 19 -4.20 6.70 -6.09
C THR A 19 -5.28 5.62 -6.22
N PRO A 20 -5.35 4.68 -5.26
CA PRO A 20 -6.36 3.63 -5.26
C PRO A 20 -7.71 4.16 -4.75
N VAL A 21 -8.78 3.44 -5.10
CA VAL A 21 -10.08 3.57 -4.44
C VAL A 21 -10.08 2.64 -3.23
N LEU A 22 -10.25 3.20 -2.03
CA LEU A 22 -10.37 2.48 -0.76
C LEU A 22 -11.75 2.78 -0.18
N ASP A 23 -12.58 1.74 -0.01
CA ASP A 23 -13.96 1.82 0.46
C ASP A 23 -14.81 2.85 -0.31
N GLY A 24 -14.62 2.88 -1.63
CA GLY A 24 -15.37 3.77 -2.53
C GLY A 24 -14.84 5.21 -2.62
N THR A 25 -13.80 5.57 -1.86
CA THR A 25 -13.18 6.91 -1.89
C THR A 25 -11.76 6.83 -2.44
N VAL A 26 -11.33 7.83 -3.23
CA VAL A 26 -9.96 7.90 -3.76
C VAL A 26 -9.02 8.44 -2.68
N TYR A 27 -7.91 7.75 -2.42
CA TYR A 27 -6.87 8.18 -1.48
C TYR A 27 -5.53 8.35 -2.19
N ASN A 28 -4.63 9.14 -1.58
CA ASN A 28 -3.26 9.28 -2.03
C ASN A 28 -2.35 8.31 -1.27
N CYS A 29 -1.71 7.38 -1.97
CA CYS A 29 -0.77 6.44 -1.39
C CYS A 29 0.66 6.75 -1.83
N GLN A 30 1.61 6.64 -0.89
CA GLN A 30 3.03 6.83 -1.14
C GLN A 30 3.84 5.71 -0.47
N LEU A 31 4.75 5.09 -1.22
CA LEU A 31 5.75 4.17 -0.71
C LEU A 31 7.08 4.88 -0.60
N LYS A 32 7.60 5.00 0.63
CA LYS A 32 8.82 5.76 0.92
C LYS A 32 9.82 4.90 1.69
N TRP A 33 11.09 5.00 1.31
CA TRP A 33 12.17 4.37 2.07
C TRP A 33 12.46 5.22 3.31
N ASN A 34 12.35 4.61 4.48
CA ASN A 34 12.80 5.23 5.72
C ASN A 34 14.28 4.86 5.96
N ILE A 35 15.16 5.86 5.95
CA ILE A 35 16.61 5.67 6.10
C ILE A 35 16.98 5.14 7.50
N ALA A 36 16.32 5.64 8.55
CA ALA A 36 16.61 5.24 9.92
C ALA A 36 16.13 3.82 10.22
N ALA A 37 14.93 3.46 9.75
CA ALA A 37 14.35 2.13 9.93
C ALA A 37 14.86 1.11 8.91
N GLN A 38 15.56 1.56 7.85
CA GLN A 38 15.99 0.75 6.71
C GLN A 38 14.86 -0.13 6.15
N ARG A 39 13.69 0.48 5.95
CA ARG A 39 12.48 -0.21 5.49
C ARG A 39 11.56 0.71 4.70
N TRP A 40 10.81 0.14 3.78
CA TRP A 40 9.72 0.82 3.08
C TRP A 40 8.51 1.03 4.00
N TYR A 41 7.86 2.18 3.86
CA TYR A 41 6.62 2.54 4.55
C TYR A 41 5.55 2.91 3.54
N LEU A 42 4.32 2.49 3.82
CA LEU A 42 3.11 2.94 3.16
C LEU A 42 2.52 4.11 3.95
N LEU A 43 2.47 5.27 3.30
CA LEU A 43 1.75 6.45 3.77
C LEU A 43 0.48 6.62 2.94
N ILE A 44 -0.67 6.74 3.61
CA ILE A 44 -1.95 7.07 2.97
C ILE A 44 -2.43 8.41 3.52
N THR A 45 -2.78 9.33 2.63
CA THR A 45 -3.43 10.60 2.96
C THR A 45 -4.79 10.74 2.27
N ASP A 46 -5.69 11.47 2.92
CA ASP A 46 -6.97 11.86 2.32
C ASP A 46 -6.79 12.99 1.27
N SER A 47 -7.92 13.48 0.72
CA SER A 47 -7.92 14.57 -0.26
C SER A 47 -7.49 15.93 0.31
N SER A 48 -7.36 16.04 1.62
CA SER A 48 -6.93 17.24 2.35
C SER A 48 -5.51 17.10 2.91
N ASP A 49 -4.75 16.09 2.44
CA ASP A 49 -3.41 15.75 2.88
C ASP A 49 -3.28 15.32 4.35
N ASN A 50 -4.39 15.01 5.03
CA ASN A 50 -4.33 14.47 6.38
C ASN A 50 -3.86 13.01 6.32
N THR A 51 -2.96 12.64 7.23
CA THR A 51 -2.49 11.26 7.34
C THR A 51 -3.58 10.35 7.89
N VAL A 52 -3.94 9.33 7.12
CA VAL A 52 -4.86 8.25 7.53
C VAL A 52 -4.09 7.13 8.20
N ILE A 53 -3.02 6.65 7.55
CA ILE A 53 -2.12 5.64 8.10
C ILE A 53 -0.70 5.86 7.58
N ASN A 54 0.28 5.58 8.43
CA ASN A 54 1.68 5.45 8.06
C ASN A 54 2.23 4.17 8.70
N THR A 55 2.43 3.13 7.90
CA THR A 55 2.78 1.79 8.40
C THR A 55 3.95 1.20 7.64
N ALA A 56 4.70 0.32 8.30
CA ALA A 56 5.79 -0.40 7.66
C ALA A 56 5.22 -1.34 6.58
N LEU A 57 5.87 -1.38 5.42
CA LEU A 57 5.50 -2.31 4.37
C LEU A 57 5.96 -3.72 4.75
N VAL A 58 5.03 -4.68 4.68
CA VAL A 58 5.29 -6.09 4.99
C VAL A 58 4.92 -6.94 3.78
N GLY A 59 5.90 -7.70 3.29
CA GLY A 59 5.72 -8.58 2.15
C GLY A 59 4.74 -9.71 2.45
N SER A 60 3.92 -10.04 1.47
CA SER A 60 2.94 -11.11 1.52
C SER A 60 3.18 -12.12 0.41
N PRO A 61 2.92 -13.42 0.64
CA PRO A 61 2.91 -14.43 -0.41
C PRO A 61 1.79 -14.16 -1.42
N VAL A 62 1.77 -14.93 -2.50
CA VAL A 62 0.73 -14.81 -3.56
C VAL A 62 -0.67 -15.14 -3.03
N THR A 63 -0.77 -16.01 -2.02
CA THR A 63 -2.03 -16.46 -1.41
C THR A 63 -2.07 -16.13 0.08
N GLY A 64 -3.05 -15.33 0.50
CA GLY A 64 -3.16 -14.83 1.88
C GLY A 64 -2.14 -13.72 2.18
N GLY A 65 -1.85 -13.43 3.44
CA GLY A 65 -0.82 -12.46 3.83
C GLY A 65 -1.28 -11.45 4.86
N ILE A 66 -0.51 -10.37 4.99
CA ILE A 66 -0.77 -9.28 5.93
C ILE A 66 -1.44 -8.16 5.15
N ASN A 67 -2.73 -7.93 5.42
CA ASN A 67 -3.45 -6.78 4.90
C ASN A 67 -2.90 -5.51 5.59
N LEU A 68 -2.21 -4.69 4.81
CA LEU A 68 -1.50 -3.49 5.27
C LEU A 68 -2.44 -2.41 5.81
N ILE A 69 -3.73 -2.48 5.44
CA ILE A 69 -4.75 -1.49 5.78
C ILE A 69 -5.87 -2.09 6.63
N SER A 70 -5.65 -3.28 7.19
CA SER A 70 -6.59 -3.98 8.05
C SER A 70 -7.04 -3.11 9.22
N GLY A 71 -8.36 -3.06 9.47
CA GLY A 71 -8.96 -2.29 10.56
C GLY A 71 -9.07 -0.78 10.32
N ILE A 72 -8.53 -0.28 9.20
CA ILE A 72 -8.70 1.12 8.76
C ILE A 72 -9.81 1.22 7.73
N PHE A 73 -9.85 0.26 6.79
CA PHE A 73 -10.89 0.12 5.78
C PHE A 73 -11.66 -1.19 6.01
N SER A 74 -12.93 -1.17 5.66
CA SER A 74 -13.94 -2.18 5.94
C SER A 74 -14.19 -3.15 4.79
N SER A 75 -13.99 -2.72 3.55
CA SER A 75 -14.25 -3.52 2.35
C SER A 75 -13.05 -3.69 1.42
N THR A 76 -11.96 -2.95 1.68
CA THR A 76 -10.76 -2.96 0.84
C THR A 76 -9.58 -3.60 1.56
N GLU A 77 -8.84 -4.40 0.82
CA GLU A 77 -7.60 -5.02 1.29
C GLU A 77 -6.42 -4.58 0.43
N MET A 78 -5.25 -4.44 1.05
CA MET A 78 -4.01 -4.07 0.37
C MET A 78 -2.87 -4.98 0.79
N TYR A 79 -2.18 -5.56 -0.19
CA TYR A 79 -1.07 -6.48 0.02
C TYR A 79 0.13 -6.07 -0.82
N TRP A 80 1.33 -6.11 -0.23
CA TRP A 80 2.56 -6.10 -1.04
C TRP A 80 2.90 -7.53 -1.47
N ARG A 81 2.67 -7.86 -2.74
CA ARG A 81 2.98 -9.16 -3.34
C ARG A 81 4.43 -9.17 -3.79
N GLU A 82 5.35 -9.38 -2.85
CA GLU A 82 6.80 -9.23 -3.06
C GLU A 82 7.31 -10.10 -4.24
N LYS A 83 6.86 -11.36 -4.34
CA LYS A 83 7.23 -12.27 -5.45
C LYS A 83 6.82 -11.74 -6.83
N ASN A 84 5.74 -10.98 -6.91
CA ASN A 84 5.20 -10.43 -8.15
C ASN A 84 5.69 -9.00 -8.40
N GLY A 85 6.34 -8.37 -7.43
CA GLY A 85 6.79 -6.99 -7.54
C GLY A 85 5.63 -6.01 -7.72
N GLN A 86 4.55 -6.17 -6.95
CA GLN A 86 3.37 -5.32 -7.04
C GLN A 86 2.67 -5.10 -5.69
N ILE A 87 2.05 -3.93 -5.53
CA ILE A 87 0.97 -3.72 -4.57
C ILE A 87 -0.32 -4.19 -5.21
N GLU A 88 -1.04 -5.06 -4.53
CA GLU A 88 -2.37 -5.52 -4.87
C GLU A 88 -3.39 -4.80 -3.99
N VAL A 89 -4.43 -4.24 -4.61
CA VAL A 89 -5.58 -3.62 -3.92
C VAL A 89 -6.84 -4.31 -4.40
N THR A 90 -7.59 -4.91 -3.48
CA THR A 90 -8.85 -5.60 -3.78
C THR A 90 -9.99 -4.90 -3.03
N SER A 91 -11.05 -4.54 -3.77
CA SER A 91 -12.28 -3.90 -3.27
C SER A 91 -13.53 -4.61 -3.78
#